data_AF-A0A916P935-F1
#
_entry.id   AF-A0A916P935-F1
#
_cell.length_a   1.000
_cell.length_b   1.000
_cell.length_c   1.000
_cell.angle_alpha   90.00
_cell.angle_beta   90.00
_cell.angle_gamma   90.00
#
_symmetry.space_group_name_H-M   'P 1'
#
loop_
_entity.id
_entity.type
_entity.pdbx_description
1 polymer ?
#
loop_
_entity_poly.entity_id
_entity_poly.type
_entity_poly.pdbx_seq_one_letter_code
_entity_poly.pdbx_strand_id
1 'polypeptide(L)'
;MGRPEYPTPVGSYTVLSKERSVIMDSSSVGIPVDDPDGYRLSVDYAVRITSRGLYVHSAPWALPALGLENVSHGCISLSREDAEWYYNAVDIGDPVIVQE
;
A
#
# COMPACT_ATOMS: atom_id res chain seq x y z
N MET A 1 6.30 -5.53 -1.75
CA MET A 1 5.89 -4.37 -2.59
C MET A 1 5.16 -4.89 -3.82
N GLY A 2 4.99 -4.07 -4.86
CA GLY A 2 4.25 -4.40 -6.08
C GLY A 2 4.94 -5.45 -6.96
N ARG A 3 4.19 -6.45 -7.41
CA ARG A 3 4.65 -7.52 -8.31
C ARG A 3 5.12 -6.98 -9.67
N PRO A 4 5.87 -7.72 -10.49
CA PRO A 4 6.44 -7.21 -11.75
C PRO A 4 5.43 -6.55 -12.70
N GLU A 5 4.19 -7.03 -12.73
CA GLU A 5 3.11 -6.49 -13.56
C GLU A 5 2.56 -5.15 -13.02
N TYR A 6 2.69 -4.91 -11.72
CA TYR A 6 2.21 -3.73 -11.01
C TYR A 6 3.29 -3.22 -10.03
N PRO A 7 4.45 -2.79 -10.54
CA PRO A 7 5.59 -2.47 -9.69
C PRO A 7 5.31 -1.23 -8.85
N THR A 8 5.81 -1.22 -7.62
CA THR A 8 5.87 0.02 -6.82
C THR A 8 6.90 0.95 -7.47
N PRO A 9 6.54 2.15 -7.95
CA PRO A 9 7.49 3.00 -8.63
C PRO A 9 8.55 3.54 -7.65
N VAL A 10 9.82 3.48 -8.05
CA VAL A 10 10.93 4.11 -7.34
C VAL A 10 10.75 5.63 -7.35
N GLY A 11 11.03 6.29 -6.24
CA GLY A 11 10.88 7.74 -6.13
C GLY A 11 10.80 8.26 -4.71
N SER A 12 10.73 9.59 -4.61
CA SER A 12 10.45 10.29 -3.36
C SER A 12 8.98 10.72 -3.34
N TYR A 13 8.30 10.33 -2.28
CA TYR A 13 6.90 10.60 -2.02
C TYR A 13 6.76 11.36 -0.70
N THR A 14 5.53 11.77 -0.40
CA THR A 14 5.18 12.43 0.84
C THR A 14 3.90 11.81 1.38
N VAL A 15 3.80 11.65 2.70
CA VAL A 15 2.56 11.24 3.34
C VAL A 15 1.47 12.29 3.10
N LEU A 16 0.41 11.89 2.40
CA LEU A 16 -0.70 12.77 2.00
C LEU A 16 -1.87 12.69 2.98
N SER A 17 -2.21 11.48 3.45
CA SER A 17 -3.31 11.24 4.37
C SER A 17 -3.10 9.96 5.15
N LYS A 18 -3.80 9.84 6.28
CA LYS A 18 -3.76 8.70 7.19
C LYS A 18 -5.18 8.31 7.54
N GLU A 19 -5.53 7.06 7.26
CA GLU A 19 -6.87 6.52 7.48
C GLU A 19 -6.75 5.19 8.25
N ARG A 20 -7.44 5.07 9.40
CA ARG A 20 -7.38 3.84 10.23
C ARG A 20 -7.94 2.62 9.48
N SER A 21 -8.95 2.82 8.64
CA SER A 21 -9.51 1.78 7.79
C SER A 21 -9.97 2.39 6.46
N VAL A 22 -9.64 1.73 5.35
CA VAL A 22 -9.91 2.18 3.98
C VAL A 22 -10.40 1.01 3.15
N ILE A 23 -11.42 1.25 2.32
CA ILE A 23 -11.75 0.33 1.24
C ILE A 23 -10.87 0.69 0.04
N MET A 24 -9.90 -0.17 -0.26
CA MET A 24 -9.10 -0.07 -1.47
C MET A 24 -9.82 -0.78 -2.60
N ASP A 25 -10.15 -0.01 -3.64
CA ASP A 25 -10.90 -0.45 -4.82
C ASP A 25 -10.01 -0.29 -6.05
N SER A 26 -9.71 -1.40 -6.72
CA SER A 26 -8.81 -1.44 -7.87
C SER A 26 -9.34 -0.63 -9.07
N SER A 27 -10.67 -0.42 -9.15
CA SER A 27 -11.26 0.38 -10.23
C SER A 27 -10.82 1.83 -10.16
N SER A 28 -10.49 2.33 -8.96
CA SER A 28 -9.95 3.68 -8.77
C SER A 28 -8.57 3.89 -9.40
N VAL A 29 -7.85 2.80 -9.68
CA VAL A 29 -6.55 2.80 -10.35
C VAL A 29 -6.60 2.19 -11.75
N GLY A 30 -7.81 1.93 -12.28
CA GLY A 30 -8.04 1.51 -13.65
C GLY A 30 -8.13 -0.01 -13.88
N ILE A 31 -8.17 -0.82 -12.82
CA ILE A 31 -8.36 -2.27 -12.91
C ILE A 31 -9.79 -2.59 -12.46
N PRO A 32 -10.71 -3.00 -13.35
CA PRO A 32 -12.06 -3.38 -12.95
C PRO A 32 -12.06 -4.41 -11.83
N VAL A 33 -13.03 -4.34 -10.90
CA VAL A 33 -13.04 -5.24 -9.73
C VAL A 33 -13.31 -6.70 -10.12
N ASP A 34 -13.96 -6.93 -11.26
CA ASP A 34 -14.24 -8.24 -11.85
C ASP A 34 -13.11 -8.77 -12.76
N ASP A 35 -12.05 -7.99 -12.96
CA ASP A 35 -10.83 -8.43 -13.63
C ASP A 35 -10.09 -9.49 -12.77
N PRO A 36 -9.36 -10.45 -13.36
CA PRO A 36 -8.53 -11.39 -12.61
C PRO A 36 -7.56 -10.74 -11.61
N ASP A 37 -7.11 -9.51 -11.89
CA ASP A 37 -6.24 -8.71 -11.02
C ASP A 37 -7.01 -7.65 -10.21
N GLY A 38 -8.35 -7.66 -10.30
CA GLY A 38 -9.25 -6.79 -9.57
C GLY A 38 -9.28 -7.07 -8.07
N TYR A 39 -9.46 -6.02 -7.26
CA TYR A 39 -9.60 -6.17 -5.82
C TYR A 39 -10.53 -5.09 -5.22
N ARG A 40 -11.22 -5.49 -4.16
CA ARG A 40 -11.96 -4.57 -3.28
C ARG A 40 -11.82 -5.02 -1.83
N LEU A 41 -10.88 -4.42 -1.13
CA LEU A 41 -10.42 -4.90 0.18
C LEU A 41 -10.55 -3.81 1.24
N SER A 42 -11.03 -4.17 2.43
CA SER A 42 -10.91 -3.30 3.60
C SER A 42 -9.53 -3.53 4.21
N VAL A 43 -8.74 -2.47 4.32
CA VAL A 43 -7.39 -2.52 4.90
C VAL A 43 -7.27 -1.56 6.05
N ASP A 44 -6.49 -1.93 7.05
CA ASP A 44 -6.25 -1.10 8.23
C ASP A 44 -4.90 -0.40 8.15
N TYR A 45 -4.79 0.69 8.93
CA TYR A 45 -3.57 1.49 9.09
C TYR A 45 -2.99 1.97 7.74
N ALA A 46 -3.85 2.57 6.92
CA ALA A 46 -3.50 3.02 5.59
C ALA A 46 -2.89 4.43 5.63
N VAL A 47 -1.66 4.54 5.13
CA VAL A 47 -0.96 5.81 4.93
C VAL A 47 -0.81 6.04 3.42
N ARG A 48 -1.48 7.08 2.90
CA ARG A 48 -1.48 7.40 1.47
C ARG A 48 -0.23 8.17 1.09
N ILE A 49 0.45 7.75 0.02
CA ILE A 49 1.67 8.40 -0.48
C ILE A 49 1.52 8.94 -1.92
N THR A 50 0.44 8.58 -2.63
CA THR A 50 0.09 9.20 -3.91
C THR A 50 -1.41 9.47 -4.03
N SER A 51 -1.77 10.44 -4.88
CA SER A 51 -3.16 10.68 -5.28
C SER A 51 -3.75 9.53 -6.12
N ARG A 52 -2.90 8.67 -6.69
CA ARG A 52 -3.27 7.55 -7.58
C ARG A 52 -3.29 6.20 -6.87
N GLY A 53 -3.49 6.17 -5.56
CA GLY A 53 -3.82 4.93 -4.84
C GLY A 53 -2.65 4.08 -4.36
N LEU A 54 -1.44 4.64 -4.21
CA LEU A 54 -0.36 3.98 -3.49
C LEU A 54 -0.42 4.30 -1.99
N TYR A 55 -0.30 3.26 -1.18
CA TYR A 55 -0.32 3.35 0.28
C TYR A 55 0.73 2.43 0.90
N VAL A 56 1.13 2.77 2.12
CA VAL A 56 1.68 1.84 3.10
C VAL A 56 0.51 1.35 3.96
N HIS A 57 0.30 0.04 4.10
CA HIS A 57 -0.84 -0.47 4.86
C HIS A 57 -0.64 -1.88 5.43
N SER A 58 -1.55 -2.27 6.32
CA SER A 58 -1.60 -3.64 6.86
C SER A 58 -2.07 -4.64 5.80
N ALA A 59 -1.33 -5.74 5.64
CA ALA A 59 -1.64 -6.84 4.75
C ALA A 59 -1.34 -8.20 5.42
N PRO A 60 -2.13 -8.60 6.44
CA PRO A 60 -1.88 -9.85 7.18
C PRO A 60 -1.94 -11.11 6.31
N TRP A 61 -2.64 -11.06 5.18
CA TRP A 61 -2.67 -12.14 4.19
C TRP A 61 -1.33 -12.33 3.45
N ALA A 62 -0.48 -11.31 3.42
CA ALA A 62 0.79 -11.31 2.69
C ALA A 62 2.00 -11.63 3.59
N LEU A 63 1.79 -11.98 4.87
CA LEU A 63 2.88 -12.26 5.84
C LEU A 63 3.98 -13.19 5.29
N PRO A 64 3.66 -14.32 4.60
CA PRO A 64 4.70 -15.21 4.08
C PRO A 64 5.59 -14.59 2.99
N ALA A 65 5.15 -13.50 2.35
CA ALA A 65 5.88 -12.82 1.29
C ALA A 65 6.65 -11.59 1.78
N LEU A 66 6.35 -11.06 2.98
CA LEU A 66 6.98 -9.84 3.47
C LEU A 66 8.50 -10.02 3.63
N GLY A 67 9.26 -9.13 3.01
CA GLY A 67 10.73 -9.19 2.98
C GLY A 67 11.32 -10.25 2.05
N LEU A 68 10.49 -11.03 1.35
CA LEU A 68 10.93 -12.13 0.47
C LEU A 68 10.48 -11.94 -0.99
N GLU A 69 9.23 -11.51 -1.21
CA GLU A 69 8.63 -11.42 -2.53
C GLU A 69 7.68 -10.22 -2.67
N ASN A 70 7.59 -9.70 -3.89
CA ASN A 70 6.66 -8.64 -4.26
C ASN A 70 5.36 -9.22 -4.82
N VAL A 71 4.26 -9.05 -4.07
CA VAL A 71 2.96 -9.67 -4.37
C VAL A 71 1.78 -8.68 -4.45
N SER A 72 2.01 -7.38 -4.22
CA SER A 72 0.93 -6.38 -4.21
C SER A 72 0.67 -5.77 -5.60
N HIS A 73 -0.34 -4.91 -5.71
CA HIS A 73 -0.62 -4.07 -6.89
C HIS A 73 0.10 -2.71 -6.87
N GLY A 74 1.22 -2.62 -6.15
CA GLY A 74 2.02 -1.40 -6.01
C GLY A 74 2.05 -0.87 -4.58
N CYS A 75 1.05 -1.16 -3.74
CA CYS A 75 1.09 -0.77 -2.33
C CYS A 75 2.27 -1.41 -1.57
N ILE A 76 2.72 -0.73 -0.51
CA ILE A 76 3.76 -1.20 0.40
C ILE A 76 3.05 -1.93 1.55
N SER A 77 3.05 -3.26 1.45
CA SER A 77 2.45 -4.16 2.43
C SER A 77 3.31 -4.30 3.68
N LEU A 78 2.70 -4.21 4.85
CA LEU A 78 3.31 -4.46 6.15
C LEU A 78 2.51 -5.49 6.97
N SER A 79 3.13 -6.05 8.01
CA SER A 79 2.40 -6.78 9.05
C SER A 79 1.39 -5.83 9.73
N ARG A 80 0.45 -6.37 10.51
CA ARG A 80 -0.51 -5.51 11.22
C ARG A 80 0.20 -4.63 12.25
N GLU A 81 1.14 -5.22 12.98
CA GLU A 81 1.93 -4.59 14.01
C GLU A 81 2.82 -3.47 13.43
N ASP A 82 3.52 -3.74 12.33
CA ASP A 82 4.38 -2.75 11.67
C ASP A 82 3.56 -1.64 11.02
N ALA A 83 2.40 -1.96 10.43
CA ALA A 83 1.51 -0.97 9.85
C ALA A 83 0.94 -0.04 10.93
N GLU A 84 0.55 -0.58 12.08
CA GLU A 84 0.09 0.22 13.22
C GLU A 84 1.20 1.12 13.76
N TRP A 85 2.41 0.57 13.94
CA TRP A 85 3.56 1.35 14.37
C TRP A 85 3.85 2.48 13.38
N TYR A 86 3.95 2.16 12.09
CA TYR A 86 4.24 3.14 11.04
C TYR A 86 3.16 4.22 10.99
N TYR A 87 1.88 3.84 11.03
CA TYR A 87 0.76 4.76 11.08
C TYR A 87 0.84 5.69 12.28
N ASN A 88 1.27 5.23 13.45
CA ASN A 88 1.39 6.10 14.63
C ASN A 88 2.66 6.97 14.60
N ALA A 89 3.71 6.53 13.90
CA ALA A 89 5.02 7.18 13.90
C ALA A 89 5.16 8.30 12.85
N VAL A 90 4.50 8.19 11.69
CA VAL A 90 4.64 9.18 10.61
C VAL A 90 3.56 10.25 10.66
N ASP A 91 3.91 11.48 10.26
CA ASP A 91 2.98 12.59 10.12
C ASP A 91 2.72 12.93 8.64
N ILE A 92 1.61 13.62 8.39
CA ILE A 92 1.32 14.17 7.06
C ILE A 92 2.41 15.18 6.71
N GLY A 93 3.05 15.00 5.56
CA GLY A 93 4.22 15.78 5.15
C GLY A 93 5.56 15.05 5.27
N ASP A 94 5.62 13.91 5.97
CA ASP A 94 6.86 13.13 6.09
C ASP A 94 7.26 12.49 4.74
N PRO A 95 8.58 12.38 4.46
CA PRO A 95 9.06 11.77 3.24
C PRO A 95 8.92 10.24 3.27
N VAL A 96 8.60 9.66 2.11
CA VAL A 96 8.65 8.22 1.87
C VAL A 96 9.48 7.99 0.62
N ILE A 97 10.64 7.35 0.77
CA ILE A 97 11.57 7.11 -0.33
C ILE A 97 11.53 5.62 -0.67
N VAL A 98 11.14 5.30 -1.90
CA VAL A 98 11.21 3.95 -2.45
C VAL A 98 12.43 3.88 -3.33
N GLN A 99 13.32 2.93 -3.05
CA GLN A 99 14.58 2.70 -3.75
C GLN A 99 14.82 1.19 -3.94
N GLU A 100 15.73 0.86 -4.84
CA GLU A 100 16.20 -0.51 -5.09
C GLU A 100 17.06 -1.06 -3.94
#